data_AF-A0A352AM10-F1
#
_entry.id   AF-A0A352AM10-F1
#
_cell.length_a   1.000
_cell.length_b   1.000
_cell.length_c   1.000
_cell.angle_alpha   90.00
_cell.angle_beta   90.00
_cell.angle_gamma   90.00
#
_symmetry.space_group_name_H-M   'P 1'
#
loop_
_entity.id
_entity.type
_entity.pdbx_description
1 polymer ?
#
loop_
_entity_poly.entity_id
_entity_poly.type
_entity_poly.pdbx_seq_one_letter_code
_entity_poly.pdbx_strand_id
1 'polypeptide(L)'
;MDLRVANQGNSKVGDWQLKFQMNQATINNSWNGNFQSQGSEYIVTPLDWGRGIEPGQSRDLGFCANKSGADYQPRQLSVASL
;
A
#
# COMPACT_ATOMS: atom_id res chain seq x y z
N MET A 1 -1.69 -8.50 -7.08
CA MET A 1 -1.69 -7.06 -7.37
C MET A 1 -0.42 -6.51 -6.81
N ASP A 2 0.36 -5.82 -7.62
CA ASP A 2 1.60 -5.18 -7.22
C ASP A 2 1.39 -3.67 -7.10
N LEU A 3 1.98 -3.09 -6.07
CA LEU A 3 1.93 -1.67 -5.74
C LEU A 3 3.36 -1.18 -5.52
N ARG A 4 3.60 0.07 -5.89
CA ARG A 4 4.91 0.72 -5.74
C ARG A 4 4.74 2.06 -5.05
N VAL A 5 5.42 2.24 -3.92
CA VAL A 5 5.53 3.53 -3.22
C VAL A 5 6.88 4.13 -3.57
N ALA A 6 6.89 5.32 -4.18
CA ALA A 6 8.12 6.00 -4.62
C ALA A 6 8.28 7.34 -3.90
N ASN A 7 9.49 7.61 -3.42
CA ASN A 7 9.85 8.92 -2.90
C ASN A 7 10.31 9.82 -4.06
N GLN A 8 9.43 10.72 -4.49
CA GLN A 8 9.72 11.71 -5.53
C GLN A 8 10.25 13.03 -4.96
N GLY A 9 10.38 13.13 -3.64
CA GLY A 9 10.94 14.29 -2.96
C GLY A 9 12.47 14.34 -3.03
N ASN A 10 13.04 15.34 -2.34
CA ASN A 10 14.47 15.61 -2.25
C ASN A 10 15.08 15.27 -0.87
N SER A 11 14.28 14.76 0.06
CA SER A 11 14.70 14.31 1.39
C SER A 11 14.26 12.88 1.64
N LYS A 12 14.95 12.20 2.57
CA LYS A 12 14.61 10.85 3.00
C LYS A 12 13.24 10.82 3.68
N VAL A 13 12.39 9.87 3.29
CA VAL A 13 11.17 9.52 4.04
C VAL A 13 11.55 8.47 5.08
N GLY A 14 11.27 8.76 6.36
CA GLY A 14 11.61 7.87 7.48
C GLY A 14 10.55 6.82 7.75
N ASP A 15 9.28 7.15 7.53
CA ASP A 15 8.13 6.26 7.66
C ASP A 15 7.00 6.75 6.73
N TRP A 16 6.08 5.86 6.36
CA TRP A 16 5.02 6.17 5.41
C TRP A 16 3.77 5.34 5.62
N GLN A 17 2.65 5.84 5.12
CA GLN A 17 1.38 5.12 5.14
C GLN A 17 0.70 5.26 3.78
N LEU A 18 0.31 4.12 3.21
CA LEU A 18 -0.53 4.06 2.02
C LEU A 18 -1.98 3.76 2.44
N LYS A 19 -2.93 4.45 1.82
CA LYS A 19 -4.36 4.16 1.94
C LYS A 19 -4.96 3.94 0.57
N PHE A 20 -5.90 3.02 0.49
CA PHE A 20 -6.75 2.83 -0.69
C PHE A 20 -8.06 2.18 -0.29
N GLN A 21 -9.05 2.25 -1.17
CA GLN A 21 -10.31 1.54 -1.00
C GLN A 21 -10.38 0.36 -1.98
N MET A 22 -11.01 -0.73 -1.55
CA MET A 22 -11.40 -1.83 -2.43
C MET A 22 -12.88 -2.14 -2.22
N ASN A 23 -13.57 -2.37 -3.32
CA ASN A 23 -14.91 -2.93 -3.36
C ASN A 23 -14.84 -4.35 -3.95
N GLN A 24 -15.88 -5.16 -3.77
CA GLN A 24 -16.06 -6.47 -4.42
C GLN A 24 -14.81 -7.38 -4.47
N ALA A 25 -13.93 -7.26 -3.48
CA ALA A 25 -12.75 -8.09 -3.29
C ALA A 25 -12.19 -7.93 -1.88
N THR A 26 -11.62 -9.01 -1.36
CA THR A 26 -11.03 -9.06 -0.02
C THR A 26 -9.62 -9.62 -0.11
N ILE A 27 -8.65 -8.92 0.46
CA ILE A 27 -7.26 -9.36 0.51
C ILE A 27 -7.16 -10.61 1.38
N ASN A 28 -6.52 -11.67 0.86
CA ASN A 28 -6.34 -12.94 1.56
C ASN A 28 -4.87 -13.34 1.73
N ASN A 29 -3.95 -12.65 1.06
CA ASN A 29 -2.51 -12.77 1.29
C ASN A 29 -1.82 -11.46 0.90
N SER A 30 -0.73 -11.10 1.57
CA SER A 30 0.01 -9.86 1.32
C SER A 30 1.49 -10.01 1.66
N TRP A 31 2.33 -9.18 1.04
CA TRP A 31 3.77 -9.17 1.27
C TRP A 31 4.35 -7.75 1.28
N ASN A 32 5.53 -7.63 1.88
CA ASN A 32 6.35 -6.40 1.93
C ASN A 32 5.64 -5.17 2.53
N GLY A 33 4.57 -5.38 3.30
CA GLY A 33 3.84 -4.34 4.02
C GLY A 33 2.83 -4.97 4.97
N ASN A 34 2.41 -4.22 5.98
CA ASN A 34 1.36 -4.60 6.91
C ASN A 34 0.03 -4.04 6.40
N PHE A 35 -0.82 -4.90 5.84
CA PHE A 35 -2.13 -4.52 5.33
C PHE A 35 -3.20 -4.70 6.42
N GLN A 36 -3.96 -3.65 6.70
CA GLN A 36 -5.05 -3.67 7.66
C GLN A 36 -6.33 -3.16 6.98
N SER A 37 -7.41 -3.94 7.06
CA SER A 37 -8.72 -3.54 6.54
C SER A 37 -9.56 -2.82 7.60
N GLN A 38 -10.20 -1.72 7.22
CA GLN A 38 -11.21 -0.99 7.99
C GLN A 38 -12.46 -0.83 7.11
N GLY A 39 -13.30 -1.87 7.06
CA GLY A 39 -14.41 -1.94 6.11
C GLY A 39 -13.90 -2.04 4.67
N SER A 40 -14.25 -1.07 3.82
CA SER A 40 -13.76 -0.97 2.43
C SER A 40 -12.42 -0.25 2.28
N GLU A 41 -11.92 0.41 3.34
CA GLU A 41 -10.60 1.05 3.35
C GLU A 41 -9.52 0.06 3.76
N TYR A 42 -8.37 0.12 3.12
CA TYR A 42 -7.14 -0.56 3.50
C TYR A 42 -6.08 0.47 3.86
N ILE A 43 -5.46 0.25 5.02
CA ILE A 43 -4.29 0.99 5.48
C ILE A 43 -3.09 0.07 5.40
N VAL A 44 -2.01 0.56 4.78
CA VAL A 44 -0.76 -0.18 4.65
C VAL A 44 0.37 0.62 5.28
N THR A 45 1.10 -0.02 6.19
CA THR A 45 2.34 0.51 6.76
C THR A 45 3.53 -0.37 6.35
N PRO A 46 4.73 0.21 6.24
CA PRO A 46 5.93 -0.54 5.91
C PRO A 46 6.28 -1.58 6.98
N LEU A 47 6.98 -2.63 6.55
CA LEU A 47 7.80 -3.44 7.44
C LEU A 47 9.05 -2.65 7.86
N ASP A 48 9.71 -3.04 8.96
CA ASP A 48 10.84 -2.28 9.51
C ASP A 48 11.97 -2.02 8.49
N TRP A 49 12.28 -3.00 7.65
CA TRP A 49 13.30 -2.88 6.59
C TRP A 49 12.86 -1.93 5.45
N GLY A 50 11.56 -1.68 5.30
CA GLY A 50 10.95 -0.92 4.21
C GLY A 50 10.53 0.51 4.58
N ARG A 51 10.72 0.94 5.84
CA ARG A 51 10.30 2.27 6.33
C ARG A 51 11.01 3.41 5.60
N GLY A 52 12.34 3.33 5.56
CA GLY A 52 13.18 4.37 4.94
C GLY A 52 13.13 4.32 3.42
N ILE A 53 12.84 5.45 2.75
CA ILE A 53 12.94 5.59 1.29
C ILE A 53 13.75 6.84 0.96
N GLU A 54 14.94 6.65 0.37
CA GLU A 54 15.79 7.74 -0.11
C GLU A 54 15.16 8.45 -1.33
N PRO A 55 15.54 9.71 -1.64
CA PRO A 55 15.10 10.41 -2.84
C PRO A 55 15.28 9.57 -4.12
N GLY A 56 14.22 9.49 -4.93
CA GLY A 56 14.21 8.71 -6.18
C GLY A 56 14.07 7.19 -6.01
N GLN A 57 14.09 6.66 -4.78
CA GLN A 57 13.89 5.23 -4.51
C GLN A 57 12.41 4.87 -4.35
N SER A 58 12.15 3.56 -4.35
CA SER A 58 10.82 3.01 -4.15
C SER A 58 10.80 1.73 -3.34
N ARG A 59 9.62 1.36 -2.86
CA ARG A 59 9.31 0.09 -2.22
C ARG A 59 8.18 -0.60 -2.97
N ASP A 60 8.39 -1.87 -3.28
CA ASP A 60 7.41 -2.73 -3.94
C ASP A 60 6.73 -3.61 -2.90
N LEU A 61 5.42 -3.61 -2.95
CA LEU A 61 4.54 -4.36 -2.07
C LEU A 61 3.39 -4.93 -2.87
N GLY A 62 2.64 -5.86 -2.29
CA GLY A 62 1.55 -6.45 -3.03
C GLY A 62 0.71 -7.38 -2.21
N PHE A 63 -0.33 -7.86 -2.88
CA PHE A 63 -1.33 -8.71 -2.28
C PHE A 63 -2.06 -9.58 -3.30
N CYS A 64 -2.59 -10.70 -2.83
CA CYS A 64 -3.62 -11.47 -3.50
C CYS A 64 -4.97 -11.18 -2.83
N ALA A 65 -6.03 -11.18 -3.63
CA ALA A 65 -7.39 -10.97 -3.14
C ALA A 65 -8.36 -11.92 -3.83
N ASN A 66 -9.35 -12.37 -3.07
CA ASN A 66 -10.49 -13.10 -3.61
C ASN A 66 -11.49 -12.09 -4.17
N LYS A 67 -11.80 -12.18 -5.46
CA LYS A 67 -12.78 -11.31 -6.14
C LYS A 67 -14.19 -11.82 -5.87
N SER A 68 -15.11 -10.91 -5.59
CA SER A 68 -16.55 -11.17 -5.47
C SER A 68 -17.38 -10.40 -6.50
N GLY A 69 -16.75 -9.62 -7.38
CA GLY A 69 -17.41 -8.90 -8.46
C GLY A 69 -16.43 -8.19 -9.40
N ALA A 70 -16.96 -7.37 -10.32
CA ALA A 70 -16.17 -6.66 -11.33
C ALA A 70 -15.45 -5.43 -10.78
N ASP A 71 -15.96 -4.85 -9.69
CA ASP A 71 -15.41 -3.64 -9.07
C ASP A 71 -14.32 -3.94 -8.03
N TYR A 72 -13.33 -4.76 -8.39
CA TYR A 72 -12.31 -5.27 -7.46
C TYR A 72 -11.02 -4.44 -7.39
N GLN A 73 -10.88 -3.38 -8.19
CA GLN A 73 -9.64 -2.65 -8.30
C GLN A 73 -9.47 -1.63 -7.16
N PRO A 74 -8.23 -1.39 -6.67
CA PRO A 74 -7.97 -0.33 -5.72
C PRO A 74 -8.38 1.05 -6.27
N ARG A 75 -8.95 1.87 -5.40
CA ARG A 75 -9.41 3.23 -5.68
C ARG A 75 -8.89 4.19 -4.61
N GLN A 76 -8.92 5.48 -4.92
CA GLN A 76 -8.57 6.54 -3.95
C GLN A 76 -7.20 6.32 -3.29
N LEU A 77 -6.21 5.86 -4.07
CA LEU A 77 -4.86 5.63 -3.55
C LEU A 77 -4.27 6.95 -3.06
N SER A 78 -3.75 6.97 -1.84
CA SER A 78 -3.04 8.11 -1.26
C SER A 78 -1.89 7.62 -0.40
N VAL A 79 -0.78 8.36 -0.40
CA VAL A 79 0.39 8.07 0.45
C VAL A 79 0.75 9.32 1.23
N ALA A 80 1.12 9.13 2.50
CA ALA A 80 1.63 10.19 3.36
C ALA A 80 2.94 9.74 4.02
N SER A 81 3.90 10.65 4.15
CA SER A 81 5.00 10.50 5.11
C SER A 81 4.47 10.74 6.52
N LEU A 82 5.02 10.01 7.50
CA LEU A 82 4.68 10.17 8.93
C LEU A 82 5.80 10.90 9.69
#